data_AF-A0A3M1M7H5-F1
#
_entry.id   AF-A0A3M1M7H5-F1
#
_cell.length_a   1.000
_cell.length_b   1.000
_cell.length_c   1.000
_cell.angle_alpha   90.00
_cell.angle_beta   90.00
_cell.angle_gamma   90.00
#
_symmetry.space_group_name_H-M   'P 1'
#
loop_
_entity.id
_entity.type
_entity.pdbx_description
1 polymer ?
#
loop_
_entity_poly.entity_id
_entity_poly.type
_entity_poly.pdbx_seq_one_letter_code
_entity_poly.pdbx_strand_id
1 'polypeptide(L)'
;MHRSDLDTTALNETFKELALAYTEALKADLGEALVAVVLFGSVARGEAGPQSDIDLLVIVSDLPEGRLARHRCLEKADAALEARLRALRQQGILTDFSPLLKTPEEAVHLTPLYFDLLQDGLILYEREGFFSAILERLRASFQRLGARRIRRGKIRYWELKPDYTYGEVFEI
;
A
#
# COMPACT_ATOMS: atom_id res chain seq x y z
N MET A 1 -7.09 27.42 -13.60
CA MET A 1 -7.22 26.03 -13.13
C MET A 1 -7.56 25.19 -14.35
N HIS A 2 -6.65 24.33 -14.87
CA HIS A 2 -6.99 23.14 -15.70
C HIS A 2 -5.82 22.47 -16.47
N ARG A 3 -4.59 23.00 -16.50
CA ARG A 3 -3.46 22.25 -17.11
C ARG A 3 -2.71 21.35 -16.13
N SER A 4 -2.70 21.66 -14.83
CA SER A 4 -2.03 20.86 -13.80
C SER A 4 -2.76 19.55 -13.48
N ASP A 5 -4.09 19.60 -13.43
CA ASP A 5 -4.89 18.50 -12.88
C ASP A 5 -5.03 17.32 -13.86
N LEU A 6 -5.02 17.62 -15.18
CA LEU A 6 -4.96 16.61 -16.23
C LEU A 6 -3.63 15.86 -16.25
N ASP A 7 -2.53 16.55 -15.95
CA ASP A 7 -1.18 15.97 -15.89
C ASP A 7 -1.03 15.06 -14.66
N THR A 8 -1.49 15.52 -13.50
CA THR A 8 -1.54 14.72 -12.26
C THR A 8 -2.41 13.46 -12.44
N THR A 9 -3.59 13.58 -13.04
CA THR A 9 -4.49 12.44 -13.23
C THR A 9 -3.85 11.38 -14.15
N ALA A 10 -3.32 11.80 -15.31
CA ALA A 10 -2.67 10.90 -16.26
C ALA A 10 -1.43 10.22 -15.66
N LEU A 11 -0.62 10.97 -14.90
CA LEU A 11 0.54 10.42 -14.19
C LEU A 11 0.11 9.38 -13.15
N ASN A 12 -0.91 9.69 -12.36
CA ASN A 12 -1.39 8.79 -11.33
C ASN A 12 -1.96 7.48 -11.93
N GLU A 13 -2.65 7.55 -13.07
CA GLU A 13 -3.07 6.35 -13.81
C GLU A 13 -1.88 5.56 -14.34
N THR A 14 -0.85 6.23 -14.89
CA THR A 14 0.41 5.58 -15.30
C THR A 14 1.04 4.80 -14.13
N PHE A 15 1.07 5.38 -12.92
CA PHE A 15 1.61 4.71 -11.75
C PHE A 15 0.75 3.54 -11.27
N LYS A 16 -0.58 3.64 -11.36
CA LYS A 16 -1.48 2.50 -11.10
C LYS A 16 -1.24 1.37 -12.10
N GLU A 17 -1.07 1.68 -13.38
CA GLU A 17 -0.75 0.69 -14.41
C GLU A 17 0.60 -0.01 -14.15
N LEU A 18 1.61 0.73 -13.70
CA LEU A 18 2.89 0.16 -13.25
C LEU A 18 2.71 -0.75 -12.04
N ALA A 19 1.92 -0.33 -11.04
CA ALA A 19 1.63 -1.14 -9.86
C ALA A 19 0.93 -2.46 -10.22
N LEU A 20 -0.04 -2.42 -11.15
CA LEU A 20 -0.70 -3.61 -11.69
C LEU A 20 0.29 -4.50 -12.46
N ALA A 21 1.12 -3.93 -13.32
CA ALA A 21 2.11 -4.69 -14.08
C ALA A 21 3.17 -5.34 -13.16
N TYR A 22 3.59 -4.65 -12.11
CA TYR A 22 4.47 -5.21 -11.08
C TYR A 22 3.78 -6.32 -10.30
N THR A 23 2.51 -6.16 -9.97
CA THR A 23 1.69 -7.22 -9.35
C THR A 23 1.63 -8.47 -10.22
N GLU A 24 1.44 -8.33 -11.54
CA GLU A 24 1.47 -9.48 -12.45
C GLU A 24 2.86 -10.13 -12.54
N ALA A 25 3.93 -9.34 -12.51
CA ALA A 25 5.30 -9.87 -12.46
C ALA A 25 5.57 -10.65 -11.17
N LEU A 26 5.10 -10.14 -10.02
CA LEU A 26 5.17 -10.84 -8.73
C LEU A 26 4.37 -12.15 -8.76
N LYS A 27 3.15 -12.15 -9.33
CA LYS A 27 2.34 -13.36 -9.47
C LYS A 27 3.04 -14.41 -10.32
N ALA A 28 3.68 -14.01 -11.41
CA ALA A 28 4.39 -14.92 -12.30
C ALA A 28 5.61 -15.57 -11.65
N ASP A 29 6.33 -14.84 -10.79
CA ASP A 29 7.54 -15.34 -10.15
C ASP A 29 7.29 -16.09 -8.82
N LEU A 30 6.45 -15.52 -7.96
CA LEU A 30 6.19 -16.05 -6.62
C LEU A 30 5.06 -17.08 -6.60
N GLY A 31 4.17 -17.06 -7.60
CA GLY A 31 3.09 -18.03 -7.76
C GLY A 31 2.25 -18.19 -6.50
N GLU A 32 2.21 -19.41 -5.98
CA GLU A 32 1.41 -19.75 -4.80
C GLU A 32 1.86 -19.04 -3.51
N ALA A 33 3.13 -18.61 -3.45
CA ALA A 33 3.65 -17.91 -2.29
C ALA A 33 3.11 -16.47 -2.20
N LEU A 34 2.68 -15.86 -3.30
CA LEU A 34 2.07 -14.53 -3.24
C LEU A 34 0.66 -14.62 -2.66
N VAL A 35 0.44 -13.88 -1.56
CA VAL A 35 -0.83 -13.88 -0.83
C VAL A 35 -1.63 -12.63 -1.13
N ALA A 36 -1.02 -11.44 -1.11
CA ALA A 36 -1.71 -10.21 -1.46
C ALA A 36 -0.74 -9.11 -1.91
N VAL A 37 -1.25 -8.19 -2.74
CA VAL A 37 -0.59 -6.94 -3.12
C VAL A 37 -1.59 -5.80 -2.99
N VAL A 38 -1.22 -4.78 -2.22
CA VAL A 38 -2.07 -3.63 -1.93
C VAL A 38 -1.30 -2.35 -2.22
N LEU A 39 -1.85 -1.52 -3.11
CA LEU A 39 -1.33 -0.19 -3.40
C LEU A 39 -1.80 0.79 -2.34
N PHE A 40 -0.88 1.60 -1.85
CA PHE A 40 -1.18 2.66 -0.89
C PHE A 40 -0.43 3.95 -1.23
N GLY A 41 -0.38 4.88 -0.28
CA GLY A 41 0.40 6.10 -0.46
C GLY A 41 -0.28 7.10 -1.40
N SER A 42 0.52 7.99 -1.99
CA SER A 42 0.00 9.08 -2.83
C SER A 42 -0.69 8.57 -4.08
N VAL A 43 -0.20 7.49 -4.69
CA VAL A 43 -0.77 6.90 -5.91
C VAL A 43 -2.19 6.39 -5.66
N ALA A 44 -2.40 5.70 -4.55
CA ALA A 44 -3.73 5.20 -4.17
C ALA A 44 -4.71 6.36 -3.90
N ARG A 45 -4.22 7.47 -3.34
CA ARG A 45 -5.01 8.69 -3.06
C ARG A 45 -5.28 9.57 -4.28
N GLY A 46 -4.67 9.31 -5.44
CA GLY A 46 -4.77 10.22 -6.59
C GLY A 46 -3.95 11.50 -6.44
N GLU A 47 -2.97 11.51 -5.53
CA GLU A 47 -2.17 12.68 -5.16
C GLU A 47 -0.70 12.55 -5.65
N ALA A 48 -0.39 11.59 -6.54
CA ALA A 48 0.98 11.36 -6.99
C ALA A 48 1.51 12.50 -7.87
N GLY A 49 2.77 12.87 -7.62
CA GLY A 49 3.52 13.81 -8.46
C GLY A 49 4.70 13.13 -9.17
N PRO A 50 5.45 13.87 -10.02
CA PRO A 50 6.55 13.31 -10.82
C PRO A 50 7.72 12.71 -10.02
N GLN A 51 7.75 12.92 -8.70
CA GLN A 51 8.75 12.38 -7.77
C GLN A 51 8.14 11.42 -6.73
N SER A 52 6.87 11.01 -6.93
CA SER A 52 6.22 10.05 -6.04
C SER A 52 6.68 8.62 -6.35
N ASP A 53 6.89 7.86 -5.30
CA ASP A 53 7.12 6.42 -5.38
C ASP A 53 5.79 5.65 -5.43
N ILE A 54 5.87 4.38 -5.82
CA ILE A 54 4.75 3.45 -5.87
C ILE A 54 4.82 2.58 -4.61
N ASP A 55 4.08 2.99 -3.58
CA ASP A 55 4.05 2.29 -2.28
C ASP A 55 3.16 1.04 -2.33
N LEU A 56 3.75 -0.13 -2.06
CA LEU A 56 3.05 -1.41 -2.11
C LEU A 56 3.19 -2.16 -0.79
N LEU A 57 2.11 -2.73 -0.27
CA LEU A 57 2.18 -3.78 0.75
C LEU A 57 2.12 -5.11 -0.01
N VAL A 58 3.19 -5.89 0.10
CA VAL A 58 3.31 -7.19 -0.57
C VAL A 58 3.39 -8.27 0.52
N ILE A 59 2.40 -9.15 0.53
CA ILE A 59 2.29 -10.25 1.47
C ILE A 59 2.67 -11.54 0.76
N VAL A 60 3.73 -12.19 1.23
CA VAL A 60 4.27 -13.42 0.64
C VAL A 60 4.47 -14.45 1.74
N SER A 61 4.05 -15.69 1.51
CA SER A 61 4.34 -16.79 2.43
C SER A 61 5.84 -17.07 2.47
N ASP A 62 6.34 -17.51 3.63
CA ASP A 62 7.72 -17.99 3.80
C ASP A 62 8.81 -16.98 3.39
N LEU A 63 8.59 -15.68 3.64
CA LEU A 63 9.66 -14.69 3.43
C LEU A 63 10.86 -14.99 4.32
N PRO A 64 12.09 -14.90 3.77
CA PRO A 64 13.29 -15.09 4.56
C PRO A 64 13.44 -13.99 5.63
N GLU A 65 14.23 -14.28 6.64
CA GLU A 65 14.63 -13.28 7.63
C GLU A 65 15.61 -12.26 7.02
N GLY A 66 15.50 -11.02 7.47
CA GLY A 66 16.39 -9.94 7.07
C GLY A 66 15.95 -9.19 5.81
N ARG A 67 16.06 -7.87 5.88
CA ARG A 67 15.58 -6.95 4.84
C ARG A 67 16.15 -7.28 3.45
N LEU A 68 17.46 -7.49 3.35
CA LEU A 68 18.11 -7.76 2.06
C LEU A 68 17.59 -9.04 1.43
N ALA A 69 17.46 -10.12 2.20
CA ALA A 69 16.99 -11.40 1.69
C ALA A 69 15.54 -11.31 1.19
N ARG A 70 14.68 -10.56 1.90
CA ARG A 70 13.30 -10.33 1.45
C ARG A 70 13.23 -9.58 0.13
N HIS A 71 14.04 -8.53 -0.04
CA HIS A 71 14.07 -7.78 -1.30
C HIS A 71 14.59 -8.62 -2.46
N ARG A 72 15.48 -9.60 -2.23
CA ARG A 72 15.92 -10.53 -3.28
C ARG A 72 14.77 -11.33 -3.90
N CYS A 73 13.70 -11.59 -3.15
CA CYS A 73 12.50 -12.23 -3.66
C CYS A 73 11.78 -11.40 -4.74
N LEU A 74 12.12 -10.11 -4.88
CA LEU A 74 11.48 -9.21 -5.84
C LEU A 74 12.35 -8.93 -7.07
N GLU A 75 13.62 -9.35 -7.10
CA GLU A 75 14.60 -8.96 -8.12
C GLU A 75 14.12 -9.25 -9.56
N LYS A 76 13.40 -10.36 -9.76
CA LYS A 76 12.86 -10.70 -11.09
C LYS A 76 11.71 -9.78 -11.50
N ALA A 77 10.83 -9.43 -10.55
CA ALA A 77 9.77 -8.46 -10.81
C ALA A 77 10.36 -7.06 -11.06
N ASP A 78 11.38 -6.65 -10.29
CA ASP A 78 12.11 -5.40 -10.48
C ASP A 78 12.72 -5.35 -11.90
N ALA A 79 13.44 -6.40 -12.28
CA ALA A 79 14.06 -6.51 -13.59
C ALA A 79 13.04 -6.47 -14.75
N ALA A 80 11.83 -7.02 -14.55
CA ALA A 80 10.78 -7.01 -15.56
C ALA A 80 10.23 -5.60 -15.85
N LEU A 81 10.30 -4.69 -14.88
CA LEU A 81 9.75 -3.33 -14.98
C LEU A 81 10.83 -2.25 -15.16
N GLU A 82 12.10 -2.57 -14.94
CA GLU A 82 13.26 -1.68 -15.07
C GLU A 82 13.25 -0.84 -16.36
N ALA A 83 12.94 -1.45 -17.51
CA ALA A 83 12.90 -0.74 -18.79
C ALA A 83 11.83 0.35 -18.82
N ARG A 84 10.67 0.11 -18.18
CA ARG A 84 9.57 1.09 -18.09
C ARG A 84 9.93 2.22 -17.13
N LEU A 85 10.54 1.91 -15.98
CA LEU A 85 11.03 2.91 -15.03
C LEU A 85 12.10 3.80 -15.67
N ARG A 86 13.03 3.22 -16.44
CA ARG A 86 14.03 3.99 -17.20
C ARG A 86 13.40 4.92 -18.23
N ALA A 87 12.37 4.47 -18.96
CA ALA A 87 11.67 5.30 -19.92
C ALA A 87 10.99 6.52 -19.26
N LEU A 88 10.37 6.33 -18.10
CA LEU A 88 9.78 7.42 -17.31
C LEU A 88 10.84 8.39 -16.79
N ARG A 89 11.98 7.86 -16.33
CA ARG A 89 13.12 8.69 -15.90
C ARG A 89 13.65 9.59 -17.00
N GLN A 90 13.68 9.11 -18.25
CA GLN A 90 14.07 9.93 -19.41
C GLN A 90 13.08 11.08 -19.70
N GLN A 91 11.84 10.95 -19.24
CA GLN A 91 10.80 11.99 -19.32
C GLN A 91 10.79 12.92 -18.11
N GLY A 92 11.74 12.77 -17.18
CA GLY A 92 11.83 13.57 -15.95
C GLY A 92 10.93 13.09 -14.81
N ILE A 93 10.31 11.92 -14.95
CA ILE A 93 9.49 11.28 -13.91
C ILE A 93 10.41 10.36 -13.10
N LEU A 94 10.67 10.72 -11.84
CA LEU A 94 11.53 9.99 -10.92
C LEU A 94 10.65 9.18 -9.97
N THR A 95 10.41 7.91 -10.28
CA THR A 95 9.57 7.01 -9.48
C THR A 95 10.26 5.67 -9.33
N ASP A 96 10.02 5.00 -8.21
CA ASP A 96 10.45 3.62 -7.97
C ASP A 96 9.36 2.86 -7.19
N PHE A 97 9.48 1.53 -7.13
CA PHE A 97 8.63 0.71 -6.28
C PHE A 97 9.16 0.74 -4.84
N SER A 98 8.27 1.02 -3.89
CA SER A 98 8.55 1.02 -2.45
C SER A 98 7.75 -0.10 -1.74
N PRO A 99 8.13 -1.38 -1.93
CA PRO A 99 7.40 -2.49 -1.33
C PRO A 99 7.73 -2.64 0.17
N LEU A 100 6.68 -2.65 0.98
CA LEU A 100 6.69 -3.15 2.35
C LEU A 100 6.35 -4.64 2.32
N LEU A 101 7.32 -5.47 2.67
CA LEU A 101 7.20 -6.93 2.63
C LEU A 101 6.77 -7.48 3.99
N LYS A 102 5.70 -8.28 4.01
CA LYS A 102 5.20 -8.98 5.19
C LYS A 102 4.93 -10.45 4.92
N THR A 103 5.11 -11.30 5.93
CA THR A 103 4.50 -12.63 5.93
C THR A 103 3.02 -12.54 6.32
N PRO A 104 2.19 -13.59 6.07
CA PRO A 104 0.83 -13.63 6.59
C PRO A 104 0.76 -13.44 8.11
N GLU A 105 1.69 -14.01 8.86
CA GLU A 105 1.80 -13.90 10.33
C GLU A 105 2.12 -12.46 10.75
N GLU A 106 2.95 -11.75 10.00
CA GLU A 106 3.23 -10.33 10.24
C GLU A 106 2.07 -9.42 9.83
N ALA A 107 1.28 -9.82 8.83
CA ALA A 107 0.18 -9.04 8.28
C ALA A 107 -1.04 -9.00 9.19
N VAL A 108 -1.28 -10.07 9.96
CA VAL A 108 -2.38 -10.08 10.95
C VAL A 108 -2.13 -9.12 12.12
N HIS A 109 -0.88 -8.68 12.32
CA HIS A 109 -0.54 -7.65 13.29
C HIS A 109 -0.74 -6.26 12.71
N LEU A 110 -1.84 -5.63 13.12
CA LEU A 110 -2.24 -4.29 12.70
C LEU A 110 -1.18 -3.24 13.08
N THR A 111 -0.82 -2.40 12.12
CA THR A 111 0.05 -1.23 12.34
C THR A 111 -0.70 0.03 11.94
N PRO A 112 -0.26 1.24 12.35
CA PRO A 112 -0.93 2.49 11.97
C PRO A 112 -1.14 2.68 10.46
N LEU A 113 -0.28 2.08 9.63
CA LEU A 113 -0.44 2.04 8.17
C LEU A 113 -1.81 1.47 7.74
N TYR A 114 -2.35 0.51 8.48
CA TYR A 114 -3.59 -0.17 8.11
C TYR A 114 -4.79 0.78 8.20
N PHE A 115 -4.68 1.87 8.96
CA PHE A 115 -5.73 2.89 9.02
C PHE A 115 -5.83 3.66 7.70
N ASP A 116 -4.70 3.89 7.03
CA ASP A 116 -4.67 4.49 5.69
C ASP A 116 -5.08 3.45 4.64
N LEU A 117 -4.64 2.19 4.76
CA LEU A 117 -5.06 1.11 3.86
C LEU A 117 -6.56 0.86 3.90
N LEU A 118 -7.20 0.98 5.07
CA LEU A 118 -8.64 0.84 5.21
C LEU A 118 -9.43 1.92 4.45
N GLN A 119 -8.85 3.11 4.29
CA GLN A 119 -9.51 4.25 3.62
C GLN A 119 -9.22 4.28 2.14
N ASP A 120 -7.93 4.29 1.82
CA ASP A 120 -7.42 4.71 0.52
C ASP A 120 -6.66 3.55 -0.17
N GLY A 121 -6.45 2.42 0.51
CA GLY A 121 -5.73 1.27 -0.02
C GLY A 121 -6.50 0.59 -1.16
N LEU A 122 -5.78 0.25 -2.23
CA LEU A 122 -6.33 -0.47 -3.38
C LEU A 122 -5.74 -1.89 -3.42
N ILE A 123 -6.57 -2.89 -3.18
CA ILE A 123 -6.17 -4.29 -3.30
C ILE A 123 -6.01 -4.61 -4.78
N LEU A 124 -4.77 -4.84 -5.23
CA LEU A 124 -4.45 -5.18 -6.61
C LEU A 124 -4.53 -6.68 -6.85
N TYR A 125 -4.21 -7.46 -5.82
CA TYR A 125 -4.30 -8.91 -5.80
C TYR A 125 -4.50 -9.39 -4.37
N GLU A 126 -5.32 -10.42 -4.18
CA GLU A 126 -5.32 -11.21 -2.95
C GLU A 126 -5.80 -12.63 -3.20
N ARG A 127 -5.35 -13.54 -2.34
CA ARG A 127 -5.77 -14.93 -2.28
C ARG A 127 -6.84 -15.07 -1.21
N GLU A 128 -7.97 -15.67 -1.60
CA GLU A 128 -9.06 -16.05 -0.68
C GLU A 128 -9.56 -14.92 0.24
N GLY A 129 -9.46 -13.67 -0.20
CA GLY A 129 -9.89 -12.52 0.60
C GLY A 129 -9.05 -12.27 1.86
N PHE A 130 -7.80 -12.78 1.92
CA PHE A 130 -6.95 -12.72 3.11
C PHE A 130 -6.80 -11.31 3.67
N PHE A 131 -6.45 -10.33 2.82
CA PHE A 131 -6.21 -8.98 3.30
C PHE A 131 -7.52 -8.23 3.54
N SER A 132 -8.51 -8.45 2.69
CA SER A 132 -9.87 -7.96 2.90
C SER A 132 -10.41 -8.36 4.28
N ALA A 133 -10.23 -9.61 4.71
CA ALA A 133 -10.65 -10.07 6.03
C ALA A 133 -9.96 -9.31 7.19
N ILE A 134 -8.68 -8.96 7.02
CA ILE A 134 -7.94 -8.14 8.00
C ILE A 134 -8.52 -6.72 8.06
N LEU A 135 -8.79 -6.10 6.91
CA LEU A 135 -9.39 -4.76 6.85
C LEU A 135 -10.82 -4.75 7.43
N GLU A 136 -11.62 -5.80 7.23
CA GLU A 136 -12.95 -5.91 7.83
C GLU A 136 -12.89 -5.98 9.36
N ARG A 137 -11.93 -6.73 9.93
CA ARG A 137 -11.72 -6.77 11.38
C ARG A 137 -11.36 -5.39 11.93
N LEU A 138 -10.46 -4.68 11.26
CA LEU A 138 -10.10 -3.31 11.64
C LEU A 138 -11.31 -2.37 11.54
N ARG A 139 -12.12 -2.49 10.48
CA ARG A 139 -13.34 -1.69 10.31
C ARG A 139 -14.33 -1.92 11.46
N ALA A 140 -14.54 -3.19 11.85
CA ALA A 140 -15.41 -3.54 12.96
C ALA A 140 -14.90 -2.96 14.28
N SER A 141 -13.59 -3.01 14.54
CA SER A 141 -12.98 -2.37 15.71
C SER A 141 -13.16 -0.85 15.70
N PHE A 142 -12.96 -0.20 14.55
CA PHE A 142 -13.19 1.24 14.41
C PHE A 142 -14.64 1.62 14.71
N GLN A 143 -15.61 0.85 14.20
CA GLN A 143 -17.03 1.06 14.50
C GLN A 143 -17.32 0.88 15.99
N ARG A 144 -16.80 -0.17 16.62
CA ARG A 144 -16.96 -0.46 18.05
C ARG A 144 -16.39 0.65 18.94
N LEU A 145 -15.24 1.21 18.57
CA LEU A 145 -14.56 2.26 19.34
C LEU A 145 -15.09 3.68 19.02
N GLY A 146 -15.96 3.83 18.02
CA GLY A 146 -16.39 5.14 17.55
C GLY A 146 -15.26 5.93 16.89
N ALA A 147 -14.28 5.23 16.30
CA ALA A 147 -13.10 5.84 15.71
C ALA A 147 -13.51 6.81 14.59
N ARG A 148 -12.93 8.01 14.60
CA ARG A 148 -13.21 9.04 13.60
C ARG A 148 -11.94 9.68 13.08
N ARG A 149 -11.98 10.00 11.79
CA ARG A 149 -10.91 10.74 11.12
C ARG A 149 -11.07 12.23 11.42
N ILE A 150 -10.00 12.83 11.93
CA ILE A 150 -9.96 14.27 12.20
C ILE A 150 -9.00 14.93 11.22
N ARG A 151 -9.48 15.97 10.53
CA ARG A 151 -8.66 16.87 9.72
C ARG A 151 -8.62 18.25 10.37
N ARG A 152 -7.43 18.69 10.77
CA ARG A 152 -7.20 20.04 11.30
C ARG A 152 -6.18 20.75 10.41
N GLY A 153 -6.67 21.57 9.49
CA GLY A 153 -5.86 22.23 8.46
C GLY A 153 -5.16 21.21 7.56
N LYS A 154 -3.82 21.17 7.64
CA LYS A 154 -2.97 20.21 6.92
C LYS A 154 -2.77 18.88 7.67
N ILE A 155 -3.09 18.83 8.96
CA ILE A 155 -2.90 17.65 9.80
C ILE A 155 -4.10 16.72 9.64
N ARG A 156 -3.84 15.44 9.41
CA ARG A 156 -4.83 14.36 9.39
C ARG A 156 -4.42 13.33 10.44
N TYR A 157 -5.31 12.99 11.36
CA TYR A 157 -5.06 11.96 12.37
C TYR A 157 -6.34 11.17 12.68
N TRP A 158 -6.16 9.98 13.24
CA TRP A 158 -7.25 9.15 13.72
C TRP A 158 -7.46 9.38 15.21
N GLU A 159 -8.69 9.72 15.59
CA GLU A 159 -9.13 9.63 16.98
C GLU A 159 -9.82 8.28 17.15
N LEU A 160 -9.13 7.33 17.79
CA LEU A 160 -9.55 5.92 17.82
C LEU A 160 -10.72 5.67 18.76
N LYS A 161 -10.75 6.35 19.91
CA LYS A 161 -11.82 6.23 20.91
C LYS A 161 -12.15 7.63 21.48
N PRO A 162 -13.16 8.33 20.96
CA PRO A 162 -13.50 9.70 21.39
C PRO A 162 -13.95 9.82 22.85
N ASP A 163 -14.48 8.75 23.42
CA ASP A 163 -14.93 8.62 24.82
C ASP A 163 -13.87 7.98 25.73
N TYR A 164 -12.61 7.97 25.31
CA TYR A 164 -11.50 7.40 26.07
C TYR A 164 -11.35 8.06 27.45
N THR A 165 -11.25 7.22 28.49
CA THR A 165 -10.99 7.67 29.86
C THR A 165 -9.54 7.43 30.24
N TYR A 166 -8.91 8.37 30.96
CA TYR A 166 -7.51 8.21 31.37
C TYR A 166 -7.29 6.92 32.18
N GLY A 167 -6.35 6.09 31.73
CA GLY A 167 -6.04 4.78 32.33
C GLY A 167 -6.82 3.60 31.75
N GLU A 168 -7.74 3.85 30.83
CA GLU A 168 -8.44 2.81 30.08
C GLU A 168 -7.47 2.07 29.14
N VAL A 169 -7.53 0.75 29.12
CA VAL A 169 -6.81 -0.07 28.14
C VAL A 169 -7.84 -0.59 27.15
N PHE A 170 -7.61 -0.36 25.86
CA PHE A 170 -8.46 -0.85 24.79
C PHE A 170 -7.63 -1.48 23.68
N GLU A 171 -8.24 -2.44 22.99
CA GLU A 171 -7.62 -3.16 21.88
C GLU A 171 -8.24 -2.71 20.55
N ILE A 172 -7.37 -2.69 19.53
CA ILE A 172 -7.69 -2.37 18.14
C ILE A 172 -7.79 -3.67 17.35
#